data_AF-A0A7J0D2A6-F1
#
_entry.id   AF-A0A7J0D2A6-F1
#
_cell.length_a   1.000
_cell.length_b   1.000
_cell.length_c   1.000
_cell.angle_alpha   90.00
_cell.angle_beta   90.00
_cell.angle_gamma   90.00
#
_symmetry.space_group_name_H-M   'P 1'
#
loop_
_entity.id
_entity.type
_entity.pdbx_description
1 polymer ?
#
loop_
_entity_poly.entity_id
_entity_poly.type
_entity_poly.pdbx_seq_one_letter_code
_entity_poly.pdbx_strand_id
1 'polypeptide(L)'
;MMVMEIVGGVLSDSLALIADAAHMATDALGLGMALLAIHFANRPAGPNRTFGFARAEILAALANCLLLLGVGGFLVFEAVDRFITPAETKGGLAIAFAAVGLVANIVSLSLLMRGQKESLNVRGAYLEVLADTLGSVAVIVAAGVIMATGWQAADPIASLVIGLMIVPRTVKLLRETLNVLLEAAPKGVDMAEVRAHITALPGVLDVHDLHAWTITSGMPVLSAHVVVRQEMLDSIGHEKVLHELQGCLGDHFDVEHCTFQLEPSGHAEHEAHLCH
;
A
#
# COMPACT_ATOMS: atom_id res chain seq x y z
N MET A 1 21.29 -11.04 6.36
CA MET A 1 20.59 -12.15 5.68
C MET A 1 20.65 -11.96 4.17
N MET A 2 19.97 -10.96 3.60
CA MET A 2 19.96 -10.63 2.17
C MET A 2 21.29 -10.86 1.41
N VAL A 3 22.39 -10.21 1.80
CA VAL A 3 23.68 -10.37 1.10
C VAL A 3 24.15 -11.82 1.06
N MET A 4 23.95 -12.58 2.14
CA MET A 4 24.33 -13.99 2.19
C MET A 4 23.48 -14.84 1.25
N GLU A 5 22.19 -14.54 1.11
CA GLU A 5 21.29 -15.30 0.24
C GLU A 5 21.45 -14.93 -1.23
N ILE A 6 21.78 -13.67 -1.55
CA ILE A 6 22.20 -13.30 -2.91
C ILE A 6 23.44 -14.09 -3.29
N VAL A 7 24.47 -14.10 -2.43
CA VAL A 7 25.70 -14.86 -2.66
C VAL A 7 25.40 -16.36 -2.74
N GLY A 8 24.57 -16.88 -1.84
CA GLY A 8 24.17 -18.28 -1.80
C GLY A 8 23.40 -18.71 -3.03
N GLY A 9 22.46 -17.91 -3.52
CA GLY A 9 21.66 -18.17 -4.71
C GLY A 9 22.53 -18.28 -5.96
N VAL A 10 23.46 -17.33 -6.14
CA VAL A 10 24.42 -17.34 -7.25
C VAL A 10 25.37 -18.54 -7.17
N LEU A 11 25.90 -18.86 -5.98
CA LEU A 11 26.84 -19.97 -5.82
C LEU A 11 26.18 -21.36 -5.95
N SER A 12 24.92 -21.46 -5.51
CA SER A 12 24.13 -22.70 -5.55
C SER A 12 23.36 -22.90 -6.85
N ASP A 13 23.28 -21.87 -7.70
CA ASP A 13 22.41 -21.81 -8.88
C ASP A 13 20.95 -22.17 -8.54
N SER A 14 20.48 -21.71 -7.38
CA SER A 14 19.11 -21.89 -6.89
C SER A 14 18.29 -20.64 -7.19
N LEU A 15 17.27 -20.79 -8.02
CA LEU A 15 16.33 -19.72 -8.31
C LEU A 15 15.47 -19.41 -7.08
N ALA A 16 15.12 -20.41 -6.27
CA ALA A 16 14.30 -20.20 -5.09
C ALA A 16 15.03 -19.34 -4.04
N LEU A 17 16.34 -19.53 -3.87
CA LEU A 17 17.14 -18.70 -2.97
C LEU A 17 17.36 -17.28 -3.53
N ILE A 18 17.51 -17.14 -4.86
CA ILE A 18 17.54 -15.82 -5.52
C ILE A 18 16.19 -15.11 -5.36
N ALA A 19 15.07 -15.83 -5.46
CA ALA A 19 13.74 -15.27 -5.28
C ALA A 19 13.53 -14.67 -3.89
N ASP A 20 13.88 -15.43 -2.85
CA ASP A 20 13.80 -14.99 -1.44
C ASP A 20 14.70 -13.76 -1.21
N ALA A 21 15.94 -13.82 -1.70
CA ALA A 21 16.90 -12.73 -1.59
C ALA A 21 16.46 -11.45 -2.33
N ALA A 22 15.89 -11.59 -3.53
CA ALA A 22 15.44 -10.48 -4.34
C ALA A 22 14.21 -9.80 -3.72
N HIS A 23 13.28 -10.58 -3.14
CA HIS A 23 12.13 -10.03 -2.41
C HIS A 23 12.58 -9.16 -1.24
N MET A 24 13.44 -9.68 -0.37
CA MET A 24 13.97 -8.91 0.76
C MET A 24 14.77 -7.67 0.32
N ALA A 25 15.50 -7.76 -0.80
CA ALA A 25 16.22 -6.61 -1.35
C ALA A 25 15.25 -5.52 -1.81
N THR A 26 14.17 -5.89 -2.50
CA THR A 26 13.13 -4.93 -2.88
C THR A 26 12.43 -4.33 -1.67
N ASP A 27 12.18 -5.10 -0.60
CA ASP A 27 11.56 -4.56 0.61
C ASP A 27 12.49 -3.59 1.35
N ALA A 28 13.78 -3.90 1.43
CA ALA A 28 14.79 -3.00 2.01
C ALA A 28 14.90 -1.69 1.21
N LEU A 29 14.89 -1.77 -0.13
CA LEU A 29 14.86 -0.60 -1.01
C LEU A 29 13.56 0.18 -0.85
N GLY A 30 12.41 -0.51 -0.78
CA GLY A 30 11.10 0.05 -0.53
C GLY A 30 11.03 0.85 0.75
N LEU A 31 11.54 0.29 1.85
CA LEU A 31 11.65 0.97 3.14
C LEU A 31 12.56 2.20 3.05
N GLY A 32 13.70 2.09 2.37
CA GLY A 32 14.59 3.22 2.12
C GLY A 32 13.90 4.36 1.35
N MET A 33 13.17 4.03 0.29
CA MET A 33 12.39 4.99 -0.49
C MET A 33 11.27 5.61 0.35
N ALA A 34 10.56 4.82 1.17
CA ALA A 34 9.52 5.29 2.07
C ALA A 34 10.06 6.27 3.12
N LEU A 35 11.21 5.96 3.74
CA LEU A 35 11.86 6.85 4.71
C LEU A 35 12.29 8.18 4.06
N LEU A 36 12.84 8.14 2.85
CA LEU A 36 13.16 9.34 2.09
C LEU A 36 11.90 10.13 1.74
N ALA A 37 10.83 9.46 1.34
CA ALA A 37 9.56 10.10 1.03
C ALA A 37 8.96 10.79 2.25
N ILE A 38 8.97 10.14 3.42
CA ILE A 38 8.55 10.74 4.70
C ILE A 38 9.39 11.97 5.03
N HIS A 39 10.71 11.89 4.84
CA HIS A 39 11.59 13.04 5.04
C HIS A 39 11.22 14.23 4.14
N PHE A 40 10.84 13.98 2.88
CA PHE A 40 10.36 15.03 1.99
C PHE A 40 8.95 15.51 2.35
N ALA A 41 8.04 14.61 2.72
CA ALA A 41 6.66 14.91 3.07
C ALA A 41 6.55 15.84 4.29
N ASN A 42 7.49 15.72 5.24
CA ASN A 42 7.57 16.58 6.42
C ASN A 42 8.10 18.00 6.13
N ARG A 43 8.43 18.34 4.88
CA ARG A 43 8.83 19.71 4.52
C ARG A 43 7.59 20.61 4.40
N PRO A 44 7.67 21.87 4.87
CA PRO A 44 6.56 22.80 4.75
C PRO A 44 6.17 23.04 3.29
N ALA A 45 4.88 23.29 3.06
CA ALA A 45 4.36 23.64 1.74
C ALA A 45 5.04 24.90 1.18
N GLY A 46 5.34 24.88 -0.12
CA GLY A 46 5.93 26.01 -0.83
C GLY A 46 4.88 26.74 -1.69
N PRO A 47 5.20 27.92 -2.23
CA PRO A 47 4.23 28.73 -3.00
C PRO A 47 3.68 28.00 -4.24
N ASN A 48 4.49 27.12 -4.86
CA ASN A 48 4.10 26.34 -6.04
C ASN A 48 3.72 24.89 -5.71
N ARG A 49 3.70 24.52 -4.42
CA ARG A 49 3.34 23.18 -3.93
C ARG A 49 2.46 23.36 -2.70
N THR A 50 1.19 23.65 -2.94
CA THR A 50 0.22 24.05 -1.92
C THR A 50 -0.01 22.98 -0.84
N PHE A 51 0.07 21.70 -1.20
CA PHE A 51 0.05 20.56 -0.26
C PHE A 51 1.46 20.00 0.05
N GLY A 52 2.52 20.75 -0.28
CA GLY A 52 3.91 20.32 -0.07
C GLY A 52 4.27 19.05 -0.85
N PHE A 53 4.89 18.10 -0.16
CA PHE A 53 5.37 16.83 -0.72
C PHE A 53 4.58 15.62 -0.21
N ALA A 54 3.35 15.81 0.27
CA ALA A 54 2.54 14.73 0.84
C ALA A 54 2.42 13.50 -0.10
N ARG A 55 2.24 13.72 -1.41
CA ARG A 55 2.15 12.64 -2.40
C ARG A 55 3.46 11.86 -2.65
N ALA A 56 4.60 12.31 -2.13
CA ALA A 56 5.88 11.60 -2.30
C ALA A 56 5.84 10.19 -1.70
N GLU A 57 5.11 10.00 -0.60
CA GLU A 57 4.91 8.69 0.03
C GLU A 57 4.20 7.72 -0.92
N ILE A 58 3.13 8.19 -1.56
CA ILE A 58 2.34 7.41 -2.53
C ILE A 58 3.18 7.07 -3.77
N LEU A 59 4.02 8.01 -4.24
CA LEU A 59 4.93 7.75 -5.36
C LEU A 59 6.02 6.73 -4.99
N ALA A 60 6.57 6.78 -3.78
CA ALA A 60 7.53 5.78 -3.30
C ALA A 60 6.88 4.40 -3.19
N ALA A 61 5.64 4.31 -2.68
CA ALA A 61 4.88 3.07 -2.63
C ALA A 61 4.62 2.52 -4.05
N LEU A 62 4.27 3.38 -5.01
CA LEU A 62 4.09 2.99 -6.41
C LEU A 62 5.38 2.43 -7.01
N ALA A 63 6.50 3.13 -6.83
CA ALA A 63 7.79 2.69 -7.31
C ALA A 63 8.17 1.32 -6.72
N ASN A 64 7.94 1.10 -5.43
CA ASN A 64 8.18 -0.19 -4.79
C ASN A 64 7.31 -1.30 -5.37
N CYS A 65 6.01 -1.03 -5.61
CA CYS A 65 5.12 -2.01 -6.23
C CYS A 65 5.59 -2.40 -7.64
N LEU A 66 6.04 -1.43 -8.44
CA LEU A 66 6.57 -1.68 -9.78
C LEU A 66 7.86 -2.50 -9.74
N LEU A 67 8.76 -2.23 -8.80
CA LEU A 67 9.97 -3.03 -8.59
C LEU A 67 9.63 -4.47 -8.21
N LEU A 68 8.74 -4.67 -7.23
CA LEU A 68 8.30 -5.99 -6.78
C LEU A 68 7.63 -6.79 -7.91
N LEU A 69 6.80 -6.14 -8.74
CA LEU A 69 6.19 -6.78 -9.91
C LEU A 69 7.22 -7.10 -11.00
N GLY A 70 8.20 -6.22 -11.21
CA GLY A 70 9.30 -6.47 -12.15
C GLY A 70 10.14 -7.68 -11.73
N VAL A 71 10.55 -7.72 -10.47
CA VAL A 71 11.30 -8.85 -9.88
C VAL A 71 10.45 -10.13 -9.90
N GLY A 72 9.20 -10.06 -9.45
CA GLY A 72 8.28 -11.21 -9.47
C GLY A 72 8.03 -11.75 -10.87
N GLY A 73 7.83 -10.88 -11.86
CA GLY A 73 7.68 -11.26 -13.26
C GLY A 73 8.94 -11.92 -13.84
N PHE A 74 10.11 -11.39 -13.52
CA PHE A 74 11.39 -11.99 -13.90
C PHE A 74 11.55 -13.39 -13.28
N LEU A 75 11.25 -13.56 -12.00
CA LEU A 75 11.36 -14.86 -11.32
C LEU A 75 10.38 -15.91 -11.87
N VAL A 76 9.16 -15.50 -12.21
CA VAL A 76 8.18 -16.40 -12.85
C VAL A 76 8.67 -16.82 -14.23
N PHE A 77 9.19 -15.87 -15.02
CA PHE A 77 9.76 -16.17 -16.33
C PHE A 77 10.93 -17.17 -16.23
N GLU A 78 11.89 -16.90 -15.34
CA GLU A 78 13.05 -17.76 -15.11
C GLU A 78 12.65 -19.15 -14.58
N ALA A 79 11.62 -19.22 -13.72
CA ALA A 79 11.11 -20.49 -13.22
C ALA A 79 10.48 -21.32 -14.35
N VAL A 80 9.73 -20.69 -15.26
CA VAL A 80 9.18 -21.34 -16.46
C VAL A 80 10.30 -21.81 -17.39
N ASP A 81 11.32 -21.00 -17.62
CA ASP A 81 12.48 -21.38 -18.45
C ASP A 81 13.22 -22.59 -17.86
N ARG A 82 13.40 -22.64 -16.54
CA ARG A 82 14.04 -23.78 -15.85
C ARG A 82 13.25 -25.09 -15.92
N PHE A 83 11.95 -25.08 -16.23
CA PHE A 83 11.22 -26.31 -16.56
C PHE A 83 11.56 -26.85 -17.96
N ILE A 84 11.94 -25.96 -18.88
CA ILE A 84 12.29 -26.30 -20.26
C ILE A 84 13.78 -26.67 -20.35
N THR A 85 14.63 -25.87 -19.68
CA THR A 85 16.08 -26.02 -19.62
C THR A 85 16.53 -26.20 -18.16
N PRO A 86 16.54 -27.44 -17.63
CA PRO A 86 16.87 -27.68 -16.22
C PRO A 86 18.27 -27.19 -15.85
N ALA A 87 18.35 -26.36 -14.82
CA ALA A 87 19.60 -25.98 -14.19
C ALA A 87 20.01 -27.01 -13.12
N GLU A 88 21.30 -27.22 -12.92
CA GLU A 88 21.81 -28.07 -11.83
C GLU A 88 21.93 -27.27 -10.54
N THR A 89 20.88 -27.32 -9.72
CA THR A 89 20.90 -26.67 -8.41
C THR A 89 21.72 -27.47 -7.41
N LYS A 90 22.70 -26.81 -6.78
CA LYS A 90 23.54 -27.41 -5.73
C LYS A 90 22.81 -27.38 -4.40
N GLY A 91 21.91 -28.34 -4.19
CA GLY A 91 21.03 -28.41 -3.02
C GLY A 91 21.73 -28.25 -1.67
N GLY A 92 22.94 -28.81 -1.50
CA GLY A 92 23.69 -28.68 -0.23
C GLY A 92 24.06 -27.24 0.12
N LEU A 93 24.46 -26.42 -0.87
CA LEU A 93 24.72 -25.00 -0.65
C LEU A 93 23.42 -24.24 -0.40
N ALA A 94 22.36 -24.54 -1.17
CA ALA A 94 21.06 -23.90 -1.00
C ALA A 94 20.49 -24.11 0.42
N ILE A 95 20.57 -25.33 0.97
CA ILE A 95 20.15 -25.61 2.36
C ILE A 95 20.97 -24.81 3.37
N ALA A 96 22.30 -24.74 3.21
CA ALA A 96 23.16 -24.05 4.16
C ALA A 96 22.80 -22.55 4.26
N PHE A 97 22.60 -21.88 3.13
CA PHE A 97 22.23 -20.47 3.09
C PHE A 97 20.80 -20.25 3.57
N ALA A 98 19.83 -21.04 3.09
CA ALA A 98 18.43 -20.93 3.50
C ALA A 98 18.25 -21.24 5.00
N ALA A 99 19.05 -22.13 5.59
CA ALA A 99 19.02 -22.40 7.03
C ALA A 99 19.49 -21.19 7.86
N VAL A 100 20.53 -20.48 7.41
CA VAL A 100 20.97 -19.25 8.06
C VAL A 100 19.89 -18.18 7.97
N GLY A 101 19.25 -18.05 6.80
CA GLY A 101 18.10 -17.17 6.60
C GLY A 101 16.93 -17.49 7.53
N LEU A 102 16.54 -18.76 7.57
CA LEU A 102 15.47 -19.27 8.44
C LEU A 102 15.73 -18.96 9.91
N VAL A 103 16.96 -19.16 10.41
CA VAL A 103 17.31 -18.84 11.80
C VAL A 103 17.17 -17.34 12.06
N ALA A 104 17.64 -16.49 11.16
CA ALA A 104 17.50 -15.04 11.31
C ALA A 104 16.02 -14.61 11.34
N ASN A 105 15.19 -15.17 10.46
CA ASN A 105 13.76 -14.88 10.42
C ASN A 105 13.01 -15.40 11.65
N ILE A 106 13.36 -16.58 12.17
CA ILE A 106 12.79 -17.09 13.44
C ILE A 106 13.13 -16.15 14.60
N VAL A 107 14.36 -15.64 14.67
CA VAL A 107 14.75 -14.65 15.68
C VAL A 107 13.91 -13.38 15.53
N SER A 108 13.79 -12.83 14.31
CA SER A 108 12.95 -11.66 14.03
C SER A 108 11.48 -11.89 14.41
N LEU A 109 10.89 -13.03 14.06
CA LEU A 109 9.52 -13.39 14.44
C LEU A 109 9.36 -13.44 15.97
N SER A 110 10.32 -14.04 16.68
CA SER A 110 10.26 -14.14 18.14
C SER A 110 10.26 -12.77 18.83
N LEU A 111 10.98 -11.79 18.27
CA LEU A 111 11.03 -10.42 18.76
C LEU A 111 9.71 -9.67 18.45
N LEU A 112 9.14 -9.87 17.26
CA LEU A 112 7.92 -9.20 16.82
C LEU A 112 6.63 -9.81 17.42
N MET A 113 6.68 -11.05 17.88
CA MET A 113 5.51 -11.82 18.33
C MET A 113 4.76 -11.18 19.50
N ARG A 114 5.45 -10.41 20.37
CA ARG A 114 4.82 -9.69 21.48
C ARG A 114 4.15 -8.39 21.00
N GLY A 115 4.81 -7.63 20.13
CA GLY A 115 4.33 -6.32 19.67
C GLY A 115 3.23 -6.38 18.61
N GLN A 116 3.07 -7.50 17.87
CA GLN A 116 2.07 -7.60 16.80
C GLN A 116 0.60 -7.47 17.28
N LYS A 117 0.32 -7.68 18.57
CA LYS A 117 -1.02 -7.54 19.13
C LYS A 117 -1.37 -6.09 19.46
N GLU A 118 -0.37 -5.24 19.60
CA GLU A 118 -0.52 -3.86 20.09
C GLU A 118 -0.44 -2.82 18.95
N SER A 119 0.16 -3.18 17.81
CA SER A 119 0.36 -2.24 16.70
C SER A 119 0.13 -2.88 15.35
N LEU A 120 -0.66 -2.22 14.50
CA LEU A 120 -0.87 -2.61 13.10
C LEU A 120 0.44 -2.59 12.31
N ASN A 121 1.34 -1.65 12.59
CA ASN A 121 2.64 -1.57 11.93
C ASN A 121 3.51 -2.77 12.30
N VAL A 122 3.53 -3.15 13.58
CA VAL A 122 4.27 -4.33 14.04
C VAL A 122 3.63 -5.62 13.51
N ARG A 123 2.30 -5.68 13.41
CA ARG A 123 1.58 -6.79 12.78
C ARG A 123 1.93 -6.92 11.30
N GLY A 124 2.05 -5.80 10.58
CA GLY A 124 2.51 -5.78 9.19
C GLY A 124 3.92 -6.37 9.06
N ALA A 125 4.87 -5.86 9.85
CA ALA A 125 6.23 -6.39 9.89
C ALA A 125 6.29 -7.88 10.26
N TYR A 126 5.46 -8.33 11.21
CA TYR A 126 5.37 -9.74 11.58
C TYR A 126 4.89 -10.63 10.42
N LEU A 127 3.85 -10.22 9.70
CA LEU A 127 3.33 -10.97 8.55
C LEU A 127 4.33 -11.04 7.39
N GLU A 128 5.16 -10.00 7.24
CA GLU A 128 6.24 -9.95 6.25
C GLU A 128 7.34 -10.96 6.58
N VAL A 129 7.90 -10.91 7.80
CA VAL A 129 8.93 -11.86 8.23
C VAL A 129 8.38 -13.30 8.25
N LEU A 130 7.08 -13.48 8.51
CA LEU A 130 6.44 -14.80 8.41
C LEU A 130 6.44 -15.32 6.97
N ALA A 131 6.18 -14.45 5.98
CA ALA A 131 6.25 -14.80 4.57
C ALA A 131 7.69 -15.19 4.17
N ASP A 132 8.70 -14.43 4.60
CA ASP A 132 10.11 -14.76 4.35
C ASP A 132 10.50 -16.09 5.01
N THR A 133 10.01 -16.35 6.23
CA THR A 133 10.22 -17.64 6.93
C THR A 133 9.67 -18.80 6.10
N LEU A 134 8.46 -18.65 5.55
CA LEU A 134 7.84 -19.66 4.68
C LEU A 134 8.61 -19.81 3.36
N GLY A 135 9.16 -18.72 2.83
CA GLY A 135 10.07 -18.71 1.68
C GLY A 135 11.30 -19.58 1.95
N SER A 136 12.04 -19.29 3.03
CA SER A 136 13.23 -20.07 3.40
C SER A 136 12.90 -21.55 3.65
N VAL A 137 11.74 -21.88 4.23
CA VAL A 137 11.27 -23.27 4.38
C VAL A 137 11.02 -23.92 3.03
N ALA A 138 10.38 -23.23 2.08
CA ALA A 138 10.16 -23.74 0.73
C ALA A 138 11.48 -24.06 0.01
N VAL A 139 12.51 -23.19 0.15
CA VAL A 139 13.86 -23.43 -0.38
C VAL A 139 14.48 -24.68 0.24
N ILE A 140 14.45 -24.82 1.57
CA ILE A 140 15.01 -25.99 2.28
C ILE A 140 14.34 -27.29 1.84
N VAL A 141 13.01 -27.29 1.73
CA VAL A 141 12.25 -28.46 1.27
C VAL A 141 12.61 -28.82 -0.16
N ALA A 142 12.65 -27.84 -1.08
CA ALA A 142 13.01 -28.06 -2.48
C ALA A 142 14.44 -28.61 -2.61
N ALA A 143 15.41 -27.99 -1.94
CA ALA A 143 16.80 -28.43 -1.95
C ALA A 143 16.97 -29.83 -1.32
N GLY A 144 16.21 -30.16 -0.27
CA GLY A 144 16.18 -31.51 0.32
C GLY A 144 15.64 -32.56 -0.66
N VAL A 145 14.59 -32.24 -1.41
CA VAL A 145 14.06 -33.11 -2.47
C VAL A 145 15.08 -33.31 -3.58
N ILE A 146 15.77 -32.25 -4.02
CA ILE A 146 16.83 -32.33 -5.04
C ILE A 146 17.96 -33.23 -4.56
N MET A 147 18.40 -33.10 -3.31
CA MET A 147 19.46 -33.94 -2.76
C MET A 147 19.06 -35.40 -2.63
N ALA A 148 17.80 -35.68 -2.26
CA ALA A 148 17.32 -37.04 -2.05
C ALA A 148 16.99 -37.77 -3.37
N THR A 149 16.53 -37.06 -4.39
CA THR A 149 15.94 -37.67 -5.61
C THR A 149 16.62 -37.24 -6.90
N GLY A 150 17.42 -36.17 -6.90
CA GLY A 150 17.96 -35.53 -8.11
C GLY A 150 16.92 -34.73 -8.91
N TRP A 151 15.69 -34.56 -8.41
CA TRP A 151 14.62 -33.91 -9.15
C TRP A 151 14.75 -32.37 -9.15
N GLN A 152 15.47 -31.84 -10.15
CA GLN A 152 15.79 -30.41 -10.27
C GLN A 152 14.58 -29.50 -10.38
N ALA A 153 13.43 -30.00 -10.85
CA ALA A 153 12.21 -29.20 -10.98
C ALA A 153 11.62 -28.76 -9.61
N ALA A 154 12.09 -29.30 -8.49
CA ALA A 154 11.67 -28.82 -7.18
C ALA A 154 12.04 -27.34 -6.92
N ASP A 155 13.17 -26.86 -7.43
CA ASP A 155 13.62 -25.46 -7.28
C ASP A 155 12.68 -24.47 -7.99
N PRO A 156 12.38 -24.60 -9.30
CA PRO A 156 11.44 -23.70 -9.97
C PRO A 156 10.01 -23.79 -9.43
N ILE A 157 9.58 -24.96 -8.92
CA ILE A 157 8.28 -25.06 -8.21
C ILE A 157 8.30 -24.19 -6.94
N ALA A 158 9.34 -24.27 -6.12
CA ALA A 158 9.47 -23.44 -4.93
C ALA A 158 9.55 -21.95 -5.28
N SER A 159 10.28 -21.57 -6.34
CA SER A 159 10.32 -20.20 -6.84
C SER A 159 8.94 -19.68 -7.25
N LEU A 160 8.14 -20.50 -7.94
CA LEU A 160 6.77 -20.14 -8.31
C LEU A 160 5.87 -19.98 -7.08
N VAL A 161 6.03 -20.83 -6.07
CA VAL A 161 5.28 -20.71 -4.80
C VAL A 161 5.62 -19.40 -4.11
N ILE A 162 6.90 -19.05 -3.99
CA ILE A 162 7.35 -17.76 -3.42
C ILE A 162 6.77 -16.60 -4.24
N GLY A 163 6.87 -16.66 -5.57
CA GLY A 163 6.28 -15.65 -6.46
C GLY A 163 4.76 -15.49 -6.28
N LEU A 164 4.03 -16.59 -6.11
CA LEU A 164 2.58 -16.60 -5.90
C LEU A 164 2.17 -16.02 -4.53
N MET A 165 3.07 -16.05 -3.54
CA MET A 165 2.85 -15.36 -2.27
C MET A 165 3.05 -13.84 -2.39
N ILE A 166 4.01 -13.41 -3.20
CA ILE A 166 4.37 -11.98 -3.35
C ILE A 166 3.40 -11.25 -4.29
N VAL A 167 3.16 -11.78 -5.49
CA VAL A 167 2.47 -11.06 -6.57
C VAL A 167 1.07 -10.58 -6.18
N PRO A 168 0.17 -11.38 -5.58
CA PRO A 168 -1.18 -10.92 -5.23
C PRO A 168 -1.17 -9.78 -4.21
N ARG A 169 -0.25 -9.85 -3.22
CA ARG A 169 -0.07 -8.80 -2.21
C ARG A 169 0.36 -7.50 -2.87
N THR A 170 1.34 -7.57 -3.78
CA THR A 170 1.85 -6.41 -4.52
C THR A 170 0.80 -5.82 -5.46
N VAL A 171 0.02 -6.64 -6.16
CA VAL A 171 -1.08 -6.16 -7.03
C VAL A 171 -2.16 -5.46 -6.22
N LYS A 172 -2.49 -6.00 -5.04
CA LYS A 172 -3.45 -5.34 -4.13
C LYS A 172 -2.91 -3.98 -3.71
N LEU A 173 -1.67 -3.90 -3.24
CA LEU A 173 -1.04 -2.64 -2.84
C LEU A 173 -0.97 -1.63 -3.98
N LEU A 174 -0.58 -2.08 -5.19
CA LEU A 174 -0.54 -1.26 -6.39
C LEU A 174 -1.90 -0.62 -6.69
N ARG A 175 -2.98 -1.42 -6.63
CA ARG A 175 -4.35 -0.90 -6.86
C ARG A 175 -4.71 0.18 -5.85
N GLU A 176 -4.36 -0.03 -4.59
CA GLU A 176 -4.63 0.94 -3.53
C GLU A 176 -3.85 2.25 -3.75
N THR A 177 -2.57 2.17 -4.13
CA THR A 177 -1.75 3.33 -4.46
C THR A 177 -2.27 4.06 -5.70
N LEU A 178 -2.69 3.33 -6.74
CA LEU A 178 -3.28 3.92 -7.95
C LEU A 178 -4.61 4.62 -7.65
N ASN A 179 -5.46 4.05 -6.80
CA ASN A 179 -6.70 4.69 -6.38
C ASN A 179 -6.43 6.05 -5.71
N VAL A 180 -5.40 6.15 -4.87
CA VAL A 180 -5.00 7.43 -4.25
C VAL A 180 -4.52 8.42 -5.32
N LEU A 181 -3.73 7.98 -6.30
CA LEU A 181 -3.26 8.86 -7.39
C LEU A 181 -4.38 9.31 -8.33
N LEU A 182 -5.40 8.47 -8.51
CA LEU A 182 -6.60 8.76 -9.30
C LEU A 182 -7.66 9.53 -8.52
N GLU A 183 -7.34 10.01 -7.32
CA GLU A 183 -8.23 10.84 -6.49
C GLU A 183 -9.55 10.14 -6.16
N ALA A 184 -9.51 8.81 -6.02
CA ALA A 184 -10.67 8.04 -5.62
C ALA A 184 -11.08 8.38 -4.17
N ALA A 185 -12.37 8.17 -3.88
CA ALA A 185 -12.91 8.31 -2.54
C ALA A 185 -12.10 7.50 -1.51
N PRO A 186 -11.90 8.03 -0.29
CA PRO A 186 -11.17 7.32 0.76
C PRO A 186 -11.77 5.95 1.05
N LYS A 187 -10.92 4.97 1.38
CA LYS A 187 -11.39 3.60 1.64
C LYS A 187 -12.34 3.58 2.83
N GLY A 188 -13.47 2.89 2.66
CA GLY A 188 -14.48 2.72 3.71
C GLY A 188 -15.43 3.92 3.85
N VAL A 189 -15.27 4.95 3.03
CA VAL A 189 -16.23 6.06 2.93
C VAL A 189 -17.27 5.74 1.86
N ASP A 190 -18.54 5.75 2.25
CA ASP A 190 -19.65 5.75 1.30
C ASP A 190 -20.08 7.19 1.01
N MET A 191 -19.85 7.65 -0.22
CA MET A 191 -20.21 9.00 -0.66
C MET A 191 -21.72 9.27 -0.56
N ALA A 192 -22.57 8.23 -0.67
CA ALA A 192 -24.01 8.38 -0.48
C ALA A 192 -24.35 8.64 0.99
N GLU A 193 -23.65 7.99 1.92
CA GLU A 193 -23.82 8.22 3.36
C GLU A 193 -23.33 9.61 3.77
N VAL A 194 -22.19 10.06 3.21
CA VAL A 194 -21.67 11.42 3.41
C VAL A 194 -22.69 12.45 2.92
N ARG A 195 -23.23 12.29 1.72
CA ARG A 195 -24.28 13.17 1.19
C ARG A 195 -25.50 13.18 2.11
N ALA A 196 -25.98 12.01 2.52
CA ALA A 196 -27.14 11.90 3.40
C ALA A 196 -26.92 12.58 4.75
N HIS A 197 -25.73 12.47 5.34
CA HIS A 197 -25.37 13.14 6.59
C HIS A 197 -25.39 14.67 6.44
N ILE A 198 -24.78 15.20 5.37
CA ILE A 198 -24.76 16.64 5.12
C ILE A 198 -26.19 17.16 4.88
N THR A 199 -27.00 16.46 4.08
CA THR A 199 -28.38 16.87 3.80
C THR A 199 -29.31 16.73 5.02
N ALA A 200 -28.95 15.92 6.02
CA ALA A 200 -29.72 15.81 7.27
C ALA A 200 -29.56 17.04 8.17
N LEU A 201 -28.57 17.91 7.95
CA LEU A 201 -28.38 19.11 8.74
C LEU A 201 -29.53 20.11 8.53
N PRO A 202 -30.08 20.69 9.62
CA PRO A 202 -31.16 21.66 9.52
C PRO A 202 -30.77 22.87 8.68
N GLY A 203 -31.55 23.15 7.63
CA GLY A 203 -31.31 24.31 6.75
C GLY A 203 -30.59 23.97 5.45
N VAL A 204 -29.95 22.80 5.36
CA VAL A 204 -29.42 22.27 4.11
C VAL A 204 -30.57 21.74 3.25
N LEU A 205 -30.57 22.10 1.97
CA LEU A 205 -31.57 21.69 0.98
C LEU A 205 -31.04 20.58 0.08
N ASP A 206 -29.79 20.72 -0.37
CA ASP A 206 -29.13 19.76 -1.25
C ASP A 206 -27.60 19.89 -1.15
N VAL A 207 -26.90 18.89 -1.67
CA VAL A 207 -25.44 18.88 -1.83
C VAL A 207 -25.12 18.35 -3.21
N HIS A 208 -24.30 19.09 -3.94
CA HIS A 208 -23.79 18.74 -5.26
C HIS A 208 -22.28 19.05 -5.34
N ASP A 209 -21.65 18.67 -6.46
CA ASP A 209 -20.20 18.77 -6.66
C ASP A 209 -19.39 18.14 -5.50
N LEU A 210 -19.91 17.06 -4.93
CA LEU A 210 -19.33 16.41 -3.75
C LEU A 210 -18.15 15.52 -4.17
N HIS A 211 -16.95 16.04 -3.95
CA HIS A 211 -15.69 15.37 -4.24
C HIS A 211 -14.96 15.02 -2.95
N ALA A 212 -14.49 13.79 -2.84
CA ALA A 212 -13.64 13.36 -1.74
C ALA A 212 -12.49 12.53 -2.28
N TRP A 213 -11.28 12.79 -1.80
CA TRP A 213 -10.08 12.08 -2.19
C TRP A 213 -9.10 11.95 -1.03
N THR A 214 -8.05 11.17 -1.23
CA THR A 214 -6.95 11.04 -0.25
C THR A 214 -5.68 11.62 -0.87
N ILE A 215 -4.99 12.53 -0.17
CA ILE A 215 -3.70 13.06 -0.67
C ILE A 215 -2.57 12.07 -0.35
N THR A 216 -2.51 11.63 0.90
CA THR A 216 -1.60 10.57 1.37
C THR A 216 -2.28 9.83 2.53
N SER A 217 -1.62 8.79 3.05
CA SER A 217 -2.09 8.04 4.21
C SER A 217 -2.46 8.98 5.37
N GLY A 218 -3.71 8.90 5.83
CA GLY A 218 -4.22 9.72 6.93
C GLY A 218 -4.60 11.16 6.59
N MET A 219 -4.64 11.54 5.30
CA MET A 219 -5.05 12.88 4.85
C MET A 219 -6.21 12.81 3.83
N PRO A 220 -7.42 12.42 4.28
CA PRO A 220 -8.64 12.52 3.47
C PRO A 220 -9.12 13.96 3.36
N VAL A 221 -9.43 14.40 2.15
CA VAL A 221 -9.87 15.77 1.82
C VAL A 221 -11.22 15.71 1.12
N LEU A 222 -12.04 16.73 1.33
CA LEU A 222 -13.38 16.83 0.75
C LEU A 222 -13.65 18.27 0.26
N SER A 223 -14.31 18.37 -0.88
CA SER A 223 -14.90 19.61 -1.40
C SER A 223 -16.36 19.37 -1.74
N ALA A 224 -17.25 20.29 -1.37
CA ALA A 224 -18.66 20.17 -1.67
C ALA A 224 -19.35 21.52 -1.81
N HIS A 225 -20.35 21.58 -2.68
CA HIS A 225 -21.29 22.70 -2.75
C HIS A 225 -22.54 22.33 -1.96
N VAL A 226 -22.89 23.16 -0.98
CA VAL A 226 -23.98 22.91 -0.05
C VAL A 226 -25.04 24.00 -0.24
N VAL A 227 -26.20 23.60 -0.73
CA VAL A 227 -27.33 24.50 -0.93
C VAL A 227 -28.05 24.68 0.40
N VAL A 228 -28.16 25.93 0.84
CA VAL A 228 -28.70 26.31 2.15
C VAL A 228 -29.88 27.27 1.98
N ARG A 229 -30.89 27.16 2.85
CA ARG A 229 -31.99 28.14 2.92
C ARG A 229 -31.45 29.53 3.25
N GLN A 230 -31.84 30.53 2.46
CA GLN A 230 -31.42 31.93 2.66
C GLN A 230 -31.75 32.43 4.07
N GLU A 231 -32.94 32.12 4.58
CA GLU A 231 -33.39 32.48 5.94
C GLU A 231 -32.44 31.96 7.03
N MET A 232 -31.82 30.81 6.81
CA MET A 232 -30.86 30.23 7.74
C MET A 232 -29.53 31.01 7.68
N LEU A 233 -29.02 31.28 6.48
CA LEU A 233 -27.80 32.09 6.29
C LEU A 233 -27.95 33.49 6.92
N ASP A 234 -29.13 34.10 6.78
CA ASP A 234 -29.44 35.42 7.32
C ASP A 234 -29.60 35.42 8.85
N SER A 235 -30.03 34.30 9.46
CA SER A 235 -30.35 34.22 10.89
C SER A 235 -29.19 33.77 11.77
N ILE A 236 -28.47 32.72 11.40
CA ILE A 236 -27.37 32.17 12.20
C ILE A 236 -25.98 32.49 11.65
N GLY A 237 -25.91 33.00 10.41
CA GLY A 237 -24.67 33.40 9.75
C GLY A 237 -23.87 32.22 9.17
N HIS A 238 -23.12 32.51 8.11
CA HIS A 238 -22.33 31.53 7.34
C HIS A 238 -21.34 30.72 8.19
N GLU A 239 -20.70 31.37 9.18
CA GLU A 239 -19.69 30.75 10.05
C GLU A 239 -20.24 29.57 10.84
N LYS A 240 -21.44 29.72 11.43
CA LYS A 240 -22.03 28.67 12.25
C LYS A 240 -22.44 27.45 11.43
N VAL A 241 -22.89 27.68 10.20
CA VAL A 241 -23.23 26.61 9.24
C VAL A 241 -21.99 25.81 8.86
N LEU A 242 -20.89 26.49 8.54
CA LEU A 242 -19.62 25.84 8.24
C LEU A 242 -19.14 25.01 9.43
N HIS A 243 -19.25 25.52 10.65
CA HIS A 243 -18.86 24.79 11.85
C HIS A 243 -19.74 23.54 12.08
N GLU A 244 -21.05 23.61 11.83
CA GLU A 244 -21.95 22.44 11.90
C GLU A 244 -21.65 21.41 10.80
N LEU A 245 -21.32 21.84 9.58
CA LEU A 245 -20.91 20.96 8.48
C LEU A 245 -19.59 20.26 8.77
N GLN A 246 -18.61 21.00 9.27
CA GLN A 246 -17.31 20.48 9.72
C GLN A 246 -17.48 19.47 10.86
N GLY A 247 -18.32 19.79 11.85
CA GLY A 247 -18.65 18.88 12.94
C GLY A 247 -19.41 17.62 12.48
N CYS A 248 -20.21 17.71 11.42
CA CYS A 248 -20.96 16.59 10.86
C CYS A 248 -20.06 15.56 10.19
N LEU A 249 -18.99 15.99 9.51
CA LEU A 249 -18.02 15.07 8.90
C LEU A 249 -17.09 14.42 9.93
N GLY A 250 -16.90 15.05 11.10
CA GLY A 250 -16.28 14.45 12.29
C GLY A 250 -14.95 13.73 12.03
N ASP A 251 -14.75 12.59 12.71
CA ASP A 251 -13.52 11.77 12.69
C ASP A 251 -13.22 11.09 11.33
N HIS A 252 -14.11 11.20 10.34
CA HIS A 252 -13.97 10.50 9.05
C HIS A 252 -13.13 11.28 8.02
N PHE A 253 -13.04 12.60 8.17
CA PHE A 253 -12.32 13.47 7.25
C PHE A 253 -11.36 14.40 8.00
N ASP A 254 -10.29 14.83 7.33
CA ASP A 254 -9.46 15.90 7.87
C ASP A 254 -10.22 17.22 7.72
N VAL A 255 -10.87 17.62 8.81
CA VAL A 255 -11.72 18.81 8.89
C VAL A 255 -10.94 20.09 8.52
N GLU A 256 -9.61 20.11 8.73
CA GLU A 256 -8.76 21.26 8.37
C GLU A 256 -8.66 21.49 6.86
N HIS A 257 -8.86 20.43 6.05
CA HIS A 257 -8.74 20.49 4.60
C HIS A 257 -10.10 20.35 3.88
N CYS A 258 -11.21 20.25 4.62
CA CYS A 258 -12.54 20.21 4.02
C CYS A 258 -13.00 21.61 3.59
N THR A 259 -13.40 21.76 2.33
CA THR A 259 -13.94 23.02 1.78
C THR A 259 -15.41 22.88 1.45
N PHE A 260 -16.24 23.75 2.02
CA PHE A 260 -17.66 23.83 1.71
C PHE A 260 -17.97 25.19 1.06
N GLN A 261 -18.51 25.16 -0.16
CA GLN A 261 -19.09 26.32 -0.79
C GLN A 261 -20.56 26.41 -0.39
N LEU A 262 -20.94 27.44 0.36
CA LEU A 262 -22.33 27.66 0.75
C LEU A 262 -23.05 28.43 -0.34
N GLU A 263 -24.19 27.89 -0.78
CA GLU A 263 -24.96 28.46 -1.86
C GLU A 263 -26.41 28.74 -1.46
N PRO A 264 -26.99 29.88 -1.87
CA PRO A 264 -28.41 30.12 -1.70
C PRO A 264 -29.24 29.29 -2.69
N SER A 265 -30.51 29.07 -2.36
CA SER A 265 -31.45 28.38 -3.25
C SER A 265 -31.53 29.05 -4.63
N GLY A 266 -31.34 28.27 -5.69
CA GLY A 266 -31.36 28.74 -7.08
C GLY A 266 -29.99 29.04 -7.69
N HIS A 267 -28.90 29.00 -6.92
CA HIS A 267 -27.54 29.19 -7.46
C HIS A 267 -27.11 28.05 -8.39
N ALA A 268 -27.48 26.80 -8.05
CA ALA A 268 -27.20 25.62 -8.86
C ALA A 268 -27.71 25.71 -10.32
N GLU A 269 -28.75 26.51 -10.59
CA GLU A 269 -29.25 26.74 -11.95
C GLU A 269 -28.24 27.52 -12.82
N HIS A 270 -27.35 28.30 -12.22
CA HIS A 270 -26.25 29.00 -12.89
C HIS A 270 -25.05 28.09 -13.17
N GLU A 271 -24.90 27.01 -12.41
CA GLU A 271 -23.79 26.05 -12.49
C GLU A 271 -24.17 24.74 -13.20
N ALA A 272 -25.38 24.65 -13.78
CA ALA A 272 -25.95 23.43 -14.37
C ALA A 272 -25.11 22.78 -15.50
N HIS A 273 -24.05 23.43 -15.98
CA HIS A 273 -23.09 22.88 -16.95
C HIS A 273 -21.79 22.33 -16.33
N LEU A 274 -21.59 22.51 -15.02
CA LEU A 274 -20.36 22.16 -14.30
C LEU A 274 -20.56 21.00 -13.31
N CYS A 275 -21.77 20.83 -12.78
CA CYS A 275 -22.08 19.80 -11.80
C CYS A 275 -22.56 18.49 -12.48
N HIS A 276 -21.92 17.35 -12.16
CA HIS A 276 -22.33 16.00 -12.57
C HIS A 276 -22.63 15.10 -11.37
#